data_AF-A0A973RG51-F1
#
_entry.id   AF-A0A973RG51-F1
#
_cell.length_a   1.000
_cell.length_b   1.000
_cell.length_c   1.000
_cell.angle_alpha   90.00
_cell.angle_beta   90.00
_cell.angle_gamma   90.00
#
_symmetry.space_group_name_H-M   'P 1'
#
loop_
_entity.id
_entity.type
_entity.pdbx_description
1 polymer ?
#
loop_
_entity_poly.entity_id
_entity_poly.type
_entity_poly.pdbx_seq_one_letter_code
_entity_poly.pdbx_strand_id
1 'polypeptide(L)'
;MRGPDTALDLRTEDLAPPTQQTGWKLGPIAGYTAAALPLLAQARAALATAVAADRAAGAAWDEIAAVLDVSADTAARRHRT
;
A
#
# COMPACT_ATOMS: atom_id res chain seq x y z
N MET A 1 25.55 8.25 -35.77
CA MET A 1 24.79 7.49 -34.76
C MET A 1 24.62 8.35 -33.53
N ARG A 2 23.40 8.79 -33.23
CA ARG A 2 23.04 9.56 -32.03
C ARG A 2 21.85 8.81 -31.42
N GLY A 3 22.05 8.19 -30.26
CA GLY A 3 21.01 7.39 -29.58
C GLY A 3 19.88 8.28 -29.07
N PRO A 4 18.66 7.74 -28.86
CA PRO A 4 17.55 8.50 -28.32
C PRO A 4 17.72 8.70 -26.81
N ASP A 5 17.89 9.96 -26.39
CA ASP A 5 17.64 10.39 -25.02
C ASP A 5 16.13 10.37 -24.77
N THR A 6 15.61 9.20 -24.40
CA THR A 6 14.24 9.04 -23.91
C THR A 6 14.19 9.54 -22.46
N ALA A 7 14.15 10.86 -22.29
CA ALA A 7 13.65 11.43 -21.05
C ALA A 7 12.19 11.00 -20.92
N LEU A 8 11.90 10.11 -19.98
CA LEU A 8 10.53 9.78 -19.58
C LEU A 8 9.86 11.08 -19.14
N ASP A 9 9.04 11.60 -20.04
CA ASP A 9 8.07 12.67 -19.78
C ASP A 9 6.98 12.08 -18.87
N LEU A 10 7.29 11.98 -17.58
CA LEU A 10 6.35 11.63 -16.52
C LEU A 10 5.38 12.80 -16.38
N ARG A 11 4.31 12.73 -17.18
CA ARG A 11 3.14 13.58 -17.09
C ARG A 11 2.69 13.68 -15.63
N THR A 12 2.82 14.90 -15.07
CA THR A 12 2.35 15.36 -13.76
C THR A 12 0.82 15.20 -13.54
N GLU A 13 0.13 14.54 -14.46
CA GLU A 13 -1.32 14.54 -14.62
C GLU A 13 -2.00 13.31 -13.98
N ASP A 14 -1.24 12.31 -13.54
CA ASP A 14 -1.78 11.06 -12.96
C ASP A 14 -1.69 11.01 -11.42
N LEU A 15 -1.61 12.18 -10.79
CA LEU A 15 -1.72 12.39 -9.35
C LEU A 15 -3.17 12.66 -8.92
N ALA A 16 -4.14 12.03 -9.57
CA ALA A 16 -5.50 12.03 -9.04
C ALA A 16 -5.52 11.13 -7.79
N PRO A 17 -5.75 11.65 -6.57
CA PRO A 17 -5.90 10.80 -5.41
C PRO A 17 -7.12 9.90 -5.62
N PRO A 18 -7.07 8.60 -5.26
CA PRO A 18 -8.23 7.74 -5.38
C PRO A 18 -9.35 8.30 -4.50
N THR A 19 -10.37 8.87 -5.13
CA THR A 19 -11.60 9.30 -4.46
C THR A 19 -12.44 8.07 -4.16
N GLN A 20 -12.07 7.36 -3.09
CA GLN A 20 -13.03 6.52 -2.39
C GLN A 20 -13.00 6.86 -0.91
N GLN A 21 -13.97 7.72 -0.54
CA GLN A 21 -14.31 8.08 0.82
C GLN A 21 -14.66 6.81 1.62
N THR A 22 -13.73 6.33 2.41
CA THR A 22 -14.08 5.83 3.74
C THR A 22 -14.55 7.05 4.54
N GLY A 23 -15.62 6.92 5.32
CA GLY A 23 -16.32 8.02 6.01
C GLY A 23 -15.53 8.73 7.12
N TRP A 24 -14.25 9.00 6.91
CA TRP A 24 -13.44 9.87 7.75
C TRP A 24 -13.48 11.27 7.16
N LYS A 25 -14.09 12.19 7.90
CA LYS A 25 -14.05 13.62 7.56
C LYS A 25 -12.60 14.07 7.72
N LEU A 26 -11.86 14.17 6.62
CA LEU A 26 -10.58 14.86 6.59
C LEU A 26 -10.87 16.34 6.91
N GLY A 27 -10.77 16.71 8.19
CA GLY A 27 -10.59 18.10 8.61
C GLY A 27 -9.26 18.65 8.08
N PRO A 28 -8.82 19.86 8.48
CA PRO A 28 -7.55 20.47 8.03
C PRO A 28 -6.31 19.73 8.58
N ILE A 29 -6.16 18.48 8.15
CA ILE A 29 -5.15 17.45 8.42
C ILE A 29 -4.25 17.37 7.17
N ALA A 30 -4.26 18.38 6.28
CA ALA A 30 -3.38 18.45 5.11
C ALA A 30 -1.88 18.50 5.46
N GLY A 31 -1.55 18.62 6.75
CA GLY A 31 -0.19 18.68 7.28
C GLY A 31 0.32 17.42 7.99
N TYR A 32 -0.41 16.29 8.01
CA TYR A 32 0.18 15.03 8.49
C TYR A 32 1.09 14.45 7.40
N THR A 33 2.27 15.08 7.31
CA THR A 33 3.52 14.60 6.70
C THR A 33 3.38 13.90 5.36
N ALA A 34 3.25 14.65 4.26
CA ALA A 34 3.49 14.12 2.91
C ALA A 34 4.85 13.38 2.83
N ALA A 35 5.84 13.82 3.60
CA ALA A 35 7.14 13.17 3.79
C ALA A 35 7.06 11.74 4.38
N ALA A 36 6.00 11.39 5.10
CA ALA A 36 5.79 10.05 5.63
C ALA A 36 5.14 9.11 4.61
N LEU A 37 4.56 9.63 3.51
CA LEU A 37 3.90 8.79 2.51
C LEU A 37 4.86 7.78 1.84
N PRO A 38 6.10 8.14 1.46
CA PRO A 38 7.06 7.17 0.93
C PRO A 38 7.42 6.08 1.95
N LEU A 39 7.62 6.47 3.22
CA LEU A 39 7.92 5.52 4.28
C LEU A 39 6.76 4.56 4.52
N LEU A 40 5.52 5.06 4.51
CA LEU A 40 4.33 4.24 4.63
C LEU A 40 4.16 3.29 3.44
N ALA A 41 4.50 3.71 2.23
CA ALA A 41 4.49 2.84 1.06
C ALA A 41 5.51 1.70 1.19
N GLN A 42 6.72 1.99 1.67
CA GLN A 42 7.74 0.98 1.94
C GLN A 42 7.30 -0.01 3.03
N ALA A 43 6.76 0.50 4.13
CA ALA A 43 6.24 -0.34 5.21
C ALA A 43 5.11 -1.28 4.72
N ARG A 44 4.21 -0.78 3.88
CA ARG A 44 3.14 -1.59 3.27
C ARG A 44 3.68 -2.66 2.34
N ALA A 45 4.71 -2.35 1.54
CA ALA A 45 5.35 -3.32 0.66
C ALA A 45 6.05 -4.44 1.47
N ALA A 46 6.83 -4.07 2.49
CA ALA A 46 7.49 -5.01 3.38
C ALA A 46 6.48 -5.92 4.10
N LEU A 47 5.38 -5.35 4.60
CA LEU A 47 4.30 -6.09 5.21
C LEU A 47 3.66 -7.09 4.24
N ALA A 48 3.37 -6.67 3.00
CA ALA A 48 2.79 -7.56 2.00
C ALA A 48 3.73 -8.74 1.66
N THR A 49 5.05 -8.49 1.56
CA THR A 49 6.05 -9.55 1.36
C THR A 49 6.08 -10.55 2.53
N ALA A 50 6.03 -10.05 3.76
CA ALA A 50 5.98 -10.93 4.95
C ALA A 50 4.72 -11.81 4.95
N VAL A 51 3.54 -11.21 4.72
CA VAL A 51 2.28 -11.96 4.63
C VAL A 51 2.31 -13.00 3.51
N ALA A 52 2.89 -12.67 2.34
CA ALA A 52 3.04 -13.62 1.25
C ALA A 52 3.97 -14.80 1.63
N ALA A 53 5.07 -14.53 2.35
CA ALA A 53 5.97 -15.57 2.83
C ALA A 53 5.28 -16.50 3.86
N ASP A 54 4.52 -15.93 4.81
CA ASP A 54 3.75 -16.70 5.78
C ASP A 54 2.70 -17.58 5.09
N ARG A 55 2.01 -17.04 4.08
CA ARG A 55 1.05 -17.79 3.26
C ARG A 55 1.71 -18.91 2.46
N ALA A 56 2.90 -18.68 1.91
CA ALA A 56 3.67 -19.70 1.21
C ALA A 56 4.20 -20.80 2.17
N ALA A 57 4.50 -20.44 3.42
CA ALA A 57 4.85 -21.37 4.49
C ALA A 57 3.64 -22.15 5.05
N GLY A 58 2.42 -21.81 4.62
CA GLY A 58 1.19 -22.51 4.99
C GLY A 58 0.42 -21.92 6.16
N ALA A 59 0.85 -20.77 6.72
CA ALA A 59 0.17 -20.12 7.84
C ALA A 59 -1.29 -19.78 7.50
N ALA A 60 -2.22 -20.06 8.41
CA ALA A 60 -3.63 -19.80 8.21
C ALA A 60 -3.94 -18.29 8.27
N TRP A 61 -5.03 -17.87 7.62
CA TRP A 61 -5.45 -16.46 7.68
C TRP A 61 -5.80 -16.01 9.11
N ASP A 62 -6.29 -16.91 9.97
CA ASP A 62 -6.57 -16.60 11.37
C ASP A 62 -5.28 -16.28 12.15
N GLU A 63 -4.18 -17.00 11.88
CA GLU A 63 -2.87 -16.78 12.52
C GLU A 63 -2.27 -15.43 12.10
N ILE A 64 -2.29 -15.15 10.80
CA ILE A 64 -1.81 -13.88 10.23
C ILE A 64 -2.67 -12.72 10.76
N ALA A 65 -3.99 -12.89 10.79
CA ALA A 65 -4.90 -11.84 11.24
C ALA A 65 -4.74 -11.52 12.73
N ALA A 66 -4.43 -12.51 13.56
CA ALA A 66 -4.11 -12.29 14.97
C ALA A 66 -2.86 -11.41 15.17
N VAL A 67 -1.82 -11.59 14.34
CA VAL A 67 -0.61 -10.76 14.38
C VAL A 67 -0.88 -9.33 13.91
N LEU A 68 -1.75 -9.18 12.90
CA LEU A 68 -2.08 -7.87 12.31
C LEU A 68 -3.19 -7.12 13.04
N ASP A 69 -3.76 -7.72 14.10
CA ASP A 69 -4.89 -7.20 14.86
C ASP A 69 -6.10 -6.83 13.96
N VAL A 70 -6.45 -7.74 13.06
CA VAL A 70 -7.61 -7.61 12.15
C VAL A 70 -8.41 -8.90 12.10
N SER A 71 -9.56 -8.89 11.41
CA SER A 71 -10.27 -10.14 11.11
C SER A 71 -9.59 -10.92 9.98
N ALA A 72 -9.73 -12.25 9.99
CA ALA A 72 -9.20 -13.13 8.94
C ALA A 72 -9.75 -12.79 7.54
N ASP A 73 -11.03 -12.42 7.43
CA ASP A 73 -11.61 -11.94 6.17
C ASP A 73 -10.93 -10.65 5.70
N THR A 74 -10.62 -9.73 6.62
CA THR A 74 -9.88 -8.49 6.30
C THR A 74 -8.46 -8.80 5.83
N ALA A 75 -7.73 -9.67 6.54
CA ALA A 75 -6.39 -10.09 6.15
C ALA A 75 -6.39 -10.74 4.76
N ALA A 76 -7.31 -11.68 4.53
CA ALA A 76 -7.47 -12.34 3.24
C ALA A 76 -7.83 -11.34 2.14
N ARG A 77 -8.84 -10.48 2.30
CA ARG A 77 -9.22 -9.50 1.27
C ARG A 77 -8.09 -8.53 0.91
N ARG A 78 -7.28 -8.12 1.88
CA ARG A 78 -6.20 -7.14 1.68
C ARG A 78 -4.95 -7.75 1.04
N HIS A 79 -4.68 -9.03 1.27
CA HIS A 79 -3.39 -9.65 0.92
C HIS A 79 -3.50 -10.92 0.05
N ARG A 80 -4.72 -11.39 -0.26
CA ARG A 80 -4.96 -12.44 -1.25
C ARG A 80 -4.91 -11.81 -2.66
N THR A 81 -3.69 -11.65 -3.16
CA THR A 81 -3.41 -11.44 -4.59
C THR A 81 -3.14 -12.76 -5.27
#